data_AF-A0A925JA21-F1
#
_entry.id   AF-A0A925JA21-F1
#
_cell.length_a   1.000
_cell.length_b   1.000
_cell.length_c   1.000
_cell.angle_alpha   90.00
_cell.angle_beta   90.00
_cell.angle_gamma   90.00
#
_symmetry.space_group_name_H-M   'P 1'
#
loop_
_entity.id
_entity.type
_entity.pdbx_description
1 polymer ?
#
loop_
_entity_poly.entity_id
_entity_poly.type
_entity_poly.pdbx_seq_one_letter_code
_entity_poly.pdbx_strand_id
1 'polypeptide(L)'
;MAETAIRRIGVVVKPHQHEAVKTVCELVVWLDARGIRLVGEPVLESEGIEQQTGCAIEILAGDELAASVDLLLVLGGDGTMIGTAR
;
A
#
# COMPACT_ATOMS: atom_id res chain seq x y z
N MET A 1 11.08 19.59 19.41
CA MET A 1 10.02 18.66 18.96
C MET A 1 10.60 17.92 17.77
N ALA A 2 10.65 16.59 17.80
CA ALA A 2 11.07 15.85 16.61
C ALA A 2 9.98 16.03 15.56
N GLU A 3 10.36 16.44 14.35
CA GLU A 3 9.45 16.54 13.22
C GLU A 3 8.94 15.13 12.89
N THR A 4 7.63 14.92 12.98
CA THR A 4 6.99 13.64 12.69
C THR A 4 7.06 13.40 11.18
N ALA A 5 8.11 12.70 10.74
CA ALA A 5 8.33 12.36 9.34
C ALA A 5 7.67 11.01 9.02
N ILE A 6 6.80 10.99 8.01
CA ILE A 6 6.26 9.75 7.44
C ILE A 6 7.39 9.02 6.71
N ARG A 7 7.66 7.78 7.09
CA ARG A 7 8.69 6.92 6.49
C ARG A 7 8.12 5.64 5.90
N ARG A 8 6.97 5.18 6.38
CA ARG A 8 6.36 3.93 5.93
C ARG A 8 4.85 4.09 5.76
N ILE A 9 4.36 3.76 4.58
CA ILE A 9 2.94 3.87 4.21
C ILE A 9 2.43 2.46 3.91
N GLY A 10 1.30 2.10 4.51
CA GLY A 10 0.55 0.90 4.16
C GLY A 10 -0.46 1.21 3.06
N VAL A 11 -0.60 0.35 2.06
CA VAL A 11 -1.63 0.48 1.02
C VAL A 11 -2.65 -0.65 1.10
N VAL A 12 -3.92 -0.27 1.15
CA VAL A 12 -5.08 -1.17 1.11
C VAL A 12 -5.81 -0.90 -0.20
N VAL A 13 -6.10 -1.96 -0.94
CA VAL A 13 -6.73 -1.86 -2.26
C VAL A 13 -8.01 -2.67 -2.28
N LYS A 14 -9.06 -2.11 -2.88
CA LYS A 14 -10.30 -2.86 -3.10
C LYS A 14 -10.01 -4.13 -3.94
N PRO A 15 -10.49 -5.32 -3.53
CA PRO A 15 -10.29 -6.57 -4.28
C PRO A 15 -10.71 -6.48 -5.75
N HIS A 16 -10.02 -7.25 -6.60
CA HIS A 16 -10.29 -7.38 -8.04
C HIS A 16 -10.26 -6.07 -8.85
N GLN A 17 -9.55 -5.06 -8.36
CA GLN A 17 -9.41 -3.79 -9.07
C GLN A 17 -8.07 -3.74 -9.80
N HIS A 18 -8.04 -4.31 -11.01
CA HIS A 18 -6.81 -4.45 -11.80
C HIS A 18 -6.13 -3.10 -12.10
N GLU A 19 -6.90 -2.02 -12.24
CA GLU A 19 -6.35 -0.67 -12.45
C GLU A 19 -5.50 -0.17 -11.28
N ALA A 20 -5.84 -0.58 -10.05
CA ALA A 20 -5.10 -0.17 -8.86
C ALA A 20 -3.69 -0.77 -8.80
N VAL A 21 -3.44 -1.91 -9.45
CA VAL A 21 -2.10 -2.53 -9.54
C VAL A 21 -1.09 -1.57 -10.18
N LYS A 22 -1.49 -0.92 -11.29
CA LYS A 22 -0.64 0.05 -11.97
C LYS A 22 -0.37 1.27 -11.08
N THR A 23 -1.42 1.78 -10.43
CA THR A 23 -1.29 2.89 -9.47
C THR A 23 -0.38 2.53 -8.31
N VAL A 24 -0.45 1.31 -7.78
CA VAL A 24 0.45 0.85 -6.71
C VAL A 24 1.90 0.87 -7.17
N CYS A 25 2.21 0.37 -8.37
CA CYS A 25 3.58 0.43 -8.90
C CYS A 25 4.07 1.88 -9.12
N GLU A 26 3.22 2.76 -9.66
CA GLU A 26 3.53 4.19 -9.78
C GLU A 26 3.80 4.84 -8.40
N LEU A 27 3.03 4.46 -7.38
CA LEU A 27 3.24 4.91 -6.00
C LEU A 27 4.53 4.37 -5.39
N VAL A 28 4.89 3.10 -5.63
CA VAL A 28 6.17 2.54 -5.18
C VAL A 28 7.32 3.40 -5.70
N VAL A 29 7.36 3.67 -7.01
CA VAL A 29 8.42 4.48 -7.63
C VAL A 29 8.41 5.92 -7.10
N TRP A 30 7.22 6.52 -6.97
CA TRP A 30 7.09 7.90 -6.51
C TRP A 30 7.48 8.10 -5.04
N LEU A 31 7.14 7.15 -4.18
CA LEU A 31 7.46 7.17 -2.75
C LEU A 31 8.93 6.80 -2.48
N ASP A 32 9.48 5.83 -3.21
CA ASP A 32 10.88 5.44 -3.08
C ASP A 32 11.83 6.60 -3.42
N ALA A 33 11.51 7.37 -4.46
CA ALA A 33 12.22 8.61 -4.81
C ALA A 33 12.20 9.68 -3.69
N ARG A 34 11.35 9.52 -2.67
CA ARG A 34 11.23 10.39 -1.49
C ARG A 34 11.74 9.73 -0.21
N GLY A 35 12.29 8.52 -0.29
CA GLY A 35 12.74 7.74 0.87
C GLY A 35 11.59 7.22 1.73
N ILE A 36 10.38 7.09 1.17
CA ILE A 36 9.20 6.56 1.85
C ILE A 36 8.94 5.16 1.32
N ARG A 37 8.80 4.19 2.23
CA ARG A 37 8.53 2.80 1.86
C ARG A 37 7.02 2.54 1.77
N LEU A 38 6.58 1.93 0.68
CA LEU A 38 5.21 1.43 0.52
C LEU A 38 5.16 -0.07 0.84
N VAL A 39 4.20 -0.50 1.64
CA VAL A 39 3.92 -1.90 1.98
C VAL A 39 2.44 -2.21 1.83
N GLY A 40 2.09 -3.44 1.46
CA GLY A 40 0.71 -3.85 1.15
C GLY A 40 0.19 -4.95 2.06
N GLU A 41 -1.11 -5.24 1.93
CA GLU A 41 -1.78 -6.40 2.54
C GLU A 41 -1.92 -7.57 1.53
N PRO A 42 -2.23 -8.81 1.96
CA PRO A 42 -2.21 -9.99 1.09
C PRO A 42 -3.25 -9.97 -0.04
N VAL A 43 -4.26 -9.10 0.04
CA VAL A 43 -5.23 -8.84 -1.04
C VAL A 43 -4.54 -8.27 -2.28
N LEU A 44 -3.40 -7.60 -2.10
CA LEU A 44 -2.47 -7.30 -3.19
C LEU A 44 -1.73 -8.59 -3.55
N GLU A 45 -2.22 -9.29 -4.57
CA GLU A 45 -1.53 -10.43 -5.17
C GLU A 45 -0.16 -9.96 -5.71
N SER A 46 0.88 -10.05 -4.87
CA SER A 46 2.20 -9.50 -5.20
C SER A 46 2.83 -10.16 -6.41
N GLU A 47 2.58 -11.45 -6.59
CA GLU A 47 2.98 -12.16 -7.80
C GLU A 47 2.28 -11.60 -9.05
N GLY A 48 1.01 -11.18 -8.95
CA GLY A 48 0.28 -10.53 -10.03
C GLY A 48 0.80 -9.12 -10.33
N ILE A 49 1.16 -8.35 -9.30
CA ILE A 49 1.75 -7.01 -9.44
C ILE A 49 3.13 -7.10 -10.09
N GLU A 50 4.01 -7.95 -9.59
CA GLU A 50 5.37 -8.10 -10.10
C GLU A 50 5.37 -8.63 -11.53
N GLN A 51 4.54 -9.62 -11.86
CA GLN A 51 4.43 -10.12 -13.23
C GLN A 51 3.86 -9.09 -14.20
N GLN A 52 2.91 -8.25 -13.77
CA GLN A 52 2.26 -7.26 -14.66
C GLN A 52 3.05 -5.95 -14.77
N THR A 53 3.83 -5.59 -13.76
CA THR A 53 4.43 -4.25 -13.66
C THR A 53 5.95 -4.25 -13.42
N GLY A 54 6.53 -5.38 -13.01
CA GLY A 54 7.93 -5.46 -12.58
C GLY A 54 8.21 -4.79 -11.23
N CYS A 55 7.20 -4.23 -10.57
CA CYS A 55 7.32 -3.66 -9.23
C CYS A 55 7.11 -4.75 -8.18
N ALA A 56 8.05 -4.91 -7.26
CA ALA A 56 7.88 -5.71 -6.05
C ALA A 56 7.46 -4.81 -4.89
N ILE A 57 6.48 -5.25 -4.11
CA ILE A 57 6.03 -4.61 -2.87
C ILE A 57 6.10 -5.62 -1.73
N GLU A 58 6.52 -5.15 -0.56
CA GLU A 58 6.53 -5.96 0.66
C GLU A 58 5.09 -6.14 1.16
N ILE A 59 4.67 -7.38 1.41
CA ILE A 59 3.34 -7.72 1.93
C ILE A 59 3.41 -8.14 3.38
N LEU A 60 2.50 -7.59 4.18
CA LEU A 60 2.32 -7.89 5.58
C LEU A 60 0.90 -8.41 5.84
N ALA A 61 0.71 -9.19 6.89
CA ALA A 61 -0.64 -9.52 7.36
C ALA A 61 -1.39 -8.25 7.82
N GLY A 62 -2.72 -8.24 7.75
CA GLY A 62 -3.52 -7.03 8.03
C GLY A 62 -3.20 -6.37 9.37
N ASP A 63 -3.13 -7.15 10.46
CA ASP A 63 -2.81 -6.66 11.80
C ASP A 63 -1.36 -6.13 11.90
N GLU A 64 -0.43 -6.73 11.15
CA GLU A 64 0.98 -6.31 11.10
C GLU A 64 1.17 -5.05 10.24
N LEU A 65 0.34 -4.88 9.21
CA LEU A 65 0.38 -3.72 8.33
C LEU A 65 0.07 -2.45 9.13
N ALA A 66 -1.08 -2.41 9.81
CA ALA A 66 -1.50 -1.24 10.58
C ALA A 66 -0.52 -0.90 11.72
N ALA A 67 0.11 -1.91 12.33
CA ALA A 67 1.08 -1.73 13.40
C ALA A 67 2.46 -1.25 12.93
N SER A 68 2.78 -1.34 11.64
CA SER A 68 4.13 -1.09 11.11
C SER A 68 4.25 0.16 10.24
N VAL A 69 3.19 0.94 10.08
CA VAL A 69 3.12 2.09 9.17
C VAL A 69 2.75 3.38 9.89
N ASP A 70 3.20 4.51 9.35
CA ASP A 70 2.86 5.84 9.86
C ASP A 70 1.54 6.37 9.29
N LEU A 71 1.14 5.83 8.14
CA LEU A 71 -0.04 6.23 7.38
C LEU A 71 -0.61 5.03 6.60
N LEU A 72 -1.93 4.93 6.56
CA LEU A 72 -2.66 4.04 5.64
C LEU A 72 -3.19 4.84 4.44
N LEU A 73 -2.90 4.34 3.24
CA LEU A 73 -3.41 4.81 1.97
C LEU A 73 -4.45 3.81 1.45
N VAL A 74 -5.67 4.26 1.20
CA VAL A 74 -6.75 3.40 0.70
C VAL A 74 -7.04 3.73 -0.76
N LEU A 75 -6.96 2.73 -1.63
CA LEU A 75 -7.37 2.81 -3.04
C LEU A 75 -8.70 2.09 -3.23
N GLY A 76 -9.79 2.85 -3.13
CA GLY A 76 -11.15 2.33 -3.18
C GLY A 76 -12.18 3.42 -2.93
N GLY A 77 -13.42 3.02 -2.63
CA GLY A 77 -14.49 3.94 -2.22
C GLY A 77 -14.70 3.93 -0.70
N ASP A 78 -15.79 4.56 -0.26
CA ASP A 78 -16.13 4.68 1.17
C ASP A 78 -16.22 3.33 1.88
N GLY A 79 -16.74 2.29 1.22
CA GLY A 79 -16.81 0.94 1.79
C GLY A 79 -15.43 0.34 2.08
N THR A 80 -14.43 0.62 1.25
CA THR A 80 -13.05 0.21 1.51
C THR A 80 -12.47 1.03 2.66
N MET A 81 -12.65 2.36 2.64
CA MET A 81 -12.17 3.23 3.73
C MET A 81 -12.75 2.84 5.10
N ILE A 82 -14.08 2.66 5.19
CA ILE A 82 -14.75 2.23 6.43
C ILE A 82 -14.31 0.83 6.84
N GLY A 83 -14.07 -0.07 5.88
CA GLY A 83 -13.54 -1.41 6.14
C GLY A 83 -12.14 -1.36 6.76
N THR A 84 -11.26 -0.52 6.21
CA THR A 84 -9.88 -0.33 6.71
C THR A 84 -9.82 0.40 8.06
N ALA A 85 -10.78 1.27 8.36
CA ALA A 85 -10.80 2.03 9.60
C ALA A 85 -11.29 1.23 10.82
N ARG A 86 -11.72 -0.02 10.63
CA ARG A 86 -12.16 -0.94 11.68
C ARG A 86 -11.00 -1.77 12.19
#